data_AF-A0A2G2KJ75-F1
#
_entry.id   AF-A0A2G2KJ75-F1
#
_cell.length_a   1.000
_cell.length_b   1.000
_cell.length_c   1.000
_cell.angle_alpha   90.00
_cell.angle_beta   90.00
_cell.angle_gamma   90.00
#
_symmetry.space_group_name_H-M   'P 1'
#
loop_
_entity.id
_entity.type
_entity.pdbx_description
1 polymer ?
#
loop_
_entity_poly.entity_id
_entity_poly.type
_entity_poly.pdbx_seq_one_letter_code
_entity_poly.pdbx_strand_id
1 'polypeptide(L)'
;MGITHINQLLDEALKEELYDSLIRQLNKDFVLANLECVISEVSTPEMLKQKLEAIVAELINSEFDSFLSLLYRVDLSEHKIRELSTENQDIYITSVSYLILKREWQKVWFRKNYS
;
A
#
# COMPACT_ATOMS: atom_id res chain seq x y z
N MET A 1 -10.32 6.01 13.97
CA MET A 1 -10.86 4.90 13.15
C MET A 1 -9.82 3.80 13.06
N GLY A 2 -10.15 2.61 13.55
CA GLY A 2 -9.37 1.39 13.34
C GLY A 2 -9.83 0.73 12.05
N ILE A 3 -9.38 1.24 10.90
CA ILE A 3 -9.58 0.53 9.64
C ILE A 3 -8.80 -0.79 9.74
N THR A 4 -9.40 -1.92 9.38
CA THR A 4 -8.74 -3.24 9.39
C THR A 4 -8.74 -3.93 8.02
N HIS A 5 -9.40 -3.34 7.02
CA HIS A 5 -9.53 -3.93 5.69
C HIS A 5 -9.25 -2.92 4.58
N ILE A 6 -8.57 -3.35 3.51
CA ILE A 6 -8.26 -2.52 2.33
C ILE A 6 -9.52 -1.87 1.76
N ASN A 7 -10.61 -2.63 1.60
CA ASN A 7 -11.85 -2.12 1.01
C ASN A 7 -12.41 -0.91 1.79
N GLN A 8 -12.41 -0.97 3.12
CA GLN A 8 -12.86 0.15 3.96
C GLN A 8 -11.98 1.39 3.80
N LEU A 9 -10.67 1.22 3.65
CA LEU A 9 -9.76 2.34 3.39
C LEU A 9 -10.05 2.96 2.03
N LEU A 10 -10.24 2.15 0.99
CA LEU A 10 -10.50 2.65 -0.35
C LEU A 10 -11.87 3.34 -0.45
N ASP A 11 -12.88 2.81 0.24
CA ASP A 11 -14.19 3.48 0.36
C ASP A 11 -14.05 4.85 1.03
N GLU A 12 -13.24 4.95 2.08
CA GLU A 12 -12.98 6.23 2.76
C GLU A 12 -12.22 7.20 1.85
N ALA A 13 -11.21 6.71 1.12
CA ALA A 13 -10.46 7.52 0.16
C ALA A 13 -11.34 8.05 -0.97
N LEU A 14 -12.32 7.27 -1.43
CA LEU A 14 -13.32 7.73 -2.39
C LEU A 14 -14.24 8.80 -1.80
N LYS A 15 -14.79 8.57 -0.59
CA LYS A 15 -15.67 9.54 0.09
C LYS A 15 -14.98 10.88 0.33
N GLU A 16 -13.70 10.85 0.64
CA GLU A 16 -12.87 12.04 0.88
C GLU A 16 -12.37 12.70 -0.42
N GLU A 17 -12.73 12.16 -1.59
CA GLU A 17 -12.24 12.61 -2.91
C GLU A 17 -10.70 12.61 -3.02
N LEU A 18 -10.06 11.66 -2.33
CA LEU A 18 -8.61 11.53 -2.22
C LEU A 18 -8.06 10.27 -2.89
N TYR A 19 -8.91 9.46 -3.53
CA TYR A 19 -8.54 8.20 -4.16
C TYR A 19 -7.44 8.36 -5.23
N ASP A 20 -7.57 9.32 -6.14
CA ASP A 20 -6.55 9.59 -7.16
C ASP A 20 -5.23 10.03 -6.53
N SER A 21 -5.32 10.86 -5.47
CA SER A 21 -4.14 11.31 -4.72
C SER A 21 -3.44 10.15 -4.00
N LEU A 22 -4.21 9.17 -3.49
CA LEU A 22 -3.69 7.95 -2.91
C LEU A 22 -2.92 7.12 -3.94
N ILE A 23 -3.49 6.92 -5.15
CA ILE A 23 -2.80 6.20 -6.23
C ILE A 23 -1.52 6.93 -6.65
N ARG A 24 -1.55 8.26 -6.79
CA ARG A 24 -0.35 9.05 -7.12
C ARG A 24 0.74 8.93 -6.07
N GLN A 25 0.36 8.99 -4.79
CA GLN A 25 1.29 8.89 -3.67
C GLN A 25 1.91 7.49 -3.59
N LEU A 26 1.11 6.43 -3.82
CA LEU A 26 1.60 5.06 -3.93
C LEU A 26 2.58 4.87 -5.10
N ASN A 27 2.22 5.32 -6.30
CA ASN A 27 3.10 5.24 -7.49
C ASN A 27 4.40 6.01 -7.30
N LYS A 28 4.35 7.18 -6.65
CA LYS A 28 5.55 7.96 -6.32
C LYS A 28 6.51 7.15 -5.46
N ASP A 29 5.99 6.49 -4.43
CA ASP A 29 6.82 5.72 -3.50
C ASP A 29 7.34 4.42 -4.15
N PHE A 30 6.60 3.83 -5.08
CA PHE A 30 7.07 2.73 -5.94
C PHE A 30 8.29 3.15 -6.78
N VAL A 31 8.22 4.30 -7.46
CA VAL A 31 9.35 4.83 -8.25
C VAL A 31 10.56 5.10 -7.33
N LEU A 32 10.34 5.65 -6.14
CA LEU A 32 11.42 5.90 -5.17
C LEU A 32 12.02 4.62 -4.59
N ALA A 33 11.28 3.52 -4.61
CA ALA A 33 11.74 2.17 -4.29
C ALA A 33 12.36 1.43 -5.49
N ASN A 34 12.56 2.13 -6.61
CA ASN A 34 13.12 1.59 -7.86
C ASN A 34 12.26 0.49 -8.49
N LEU A 35 10.93 0.57 -8.32
CA LEU A 35 9.98 -0.33 -8.95
C LEU A 35 9.53 0.24 -10.29
N GLU A 36 9.50 -0.61 -11.32
CA GLU A 36 8.99 -0.26 -12.67
C GLU A 36 7.47 -0.46 -12.81
N CYS A 37 6.74 -0.53 -11.70
CA CYS A 37 5.30 -0.75 -11.69
C CYS A 37 4.52 0.58 -11.56
N VAL A 38 3.40 0.67 -12.27
CA VAL A 38 2.49 1.82 -12.20
C VAL A 38 1.05 1.33 -12.11
N ILE A 39 0.29 1.87 -11.17
CA ILE A 39 -1.14 1.67 -11.03
C ILE A 39 -1.87 2.86 -11.68
N SER A 40 -2.84 2.58 -12.55
CA SER A 40 -3.58 3.63 -13.25
C SER A 40 -4.54 4.34 -12.31
N GLU A 41 -4.64 5.67 -12.37
CA GLU A 41 -5.59 6.45 -11.57
C GLU A 41 -7.05 6.11 -11.87
N VAL A 42 -7.36 5.63 -13.08
CA VAL A 42 -8.72 5.16 -13.42
C VAL A 42 -9.04 3.74 -12.92
N SER A 43 -8.14 3.12 -12.13
CA SER A 43 -8.34 1.76 -11.60
C SER A 43 -9.44 1.78 -10.54
N THR A 44 -10.35 0.81 -10.59
CA THR A 44 -11.36 0.65 -9.53
C THR A 44 -10.71 0.22 -8.21
N PRO A 45 -11.36 0.42 -7.05
CA PRO A 45 -10.84 -0.03 -5.76
C PRO A 45 -10.42 -1.51 -5.74
N GLU A 46 -11.23 -2.37 -6.36
CA GLU A 46 -10.93 -3.80 -6.46
C GLU A 46 -9.68 -4.05 -7.32
N MET A 47 -9.54 -3.35 -8.45
CA MET A 47 -8.34 -3.45 -9.28
C MET A 47 -7.08 -2.95 -8.57
N LEU A 48 -7.18 -1.84 -7.83
CA LEU A 48 -6.08 -1.30 -7.02
C LEU A 48 -5.65 -2.31 -5.96
N LYS A 49 -6.61 -2.90 -5.23
CA LYS A 49 -6.35 -3.94 -4.24
C LYS A 49 -5.63 -5.14 -4.86
N GLN A 50 -6.21 -5.74 -5.90
CA GLN A 50 -5.66 -6.93 -6.55
C GLN A 50 -4.26 -6.66 -7.10
N LYS A 51 -4.05 -5.50 -7.71
CA LYS A 51 -2.74 -5.13 -8.26
C LYS A 51 -1.70 -4.87 -7.18
N LEU A 52 -2.08 -4.22 -6.08
CA LEU A 52 -1.18 -4.02 -4.94
C LEU A 52 -0.78 -5.36 -4.31
N GLU A 53 -1.74 -6.25 -4.05
CA GLU A 53 -1.47 -7.59 -3.50
C GLU A 53 -0.56 -8.40 -4.43
N ALA A 54 -0.79 -8.36 -5.75
CA ALA A 54 0.08 -9.03 -6.73
C ALA A 54 1.50 -8.46 -6.77
N ILE A 55 1.66 -7.13 -6.71
CA ILE A 55 2.98 -6.48 -6.64
C ILE A 55 3.70 -6.90 -5.35
N VAL A 56 3.01 -6.82 -4.21
CA VAL A 56 3.61 -7.19 -2.92
C VAL A 56 3.98 -8.68 -2.88
N ALA A 57 3.16 -9.55 -3.46
CA ALA A 57 3.47 -10.97 -3.60
C ALA A 57 4.76 -11.20 -4.41
N GLU A 58 4.91 -10.54 -5.55
CA GLU A 58 6.10 -10.63 -6.39
C GLU A 58 7.35 -10.12 -5.66
N LEU A 59 7.24 -8.98 -4.99
CA LEU A 59 8.35 -8.40 -4.22
C LEU A 59 8.80 -9.33 -3.09
N ILE A 60 7.88 -9.97 -2.38
CA ILE A 60 8.22 -10.90 -1.30
C ILE A 60 8.87 -12.18 -1.85
N ASN A 61 8.37 -12.70 -2.98
CA ASN A 61 8.79 -14.00 -3.52
C ASN A 61 10.05 -13.93 -4.38
N SER A 62 10.24 -12.86 -5.13
CA SER A 62 11.24 -12.75 -6.20
C SER A 62 12.21 -11.59 -6.01
N GLU A 63 11.80 -10.51 -5.34
CA GLU A 63 12.57 -9.26 -5.27
C GLU A 63 12.65 -8.67 -3.84
N PHE A 64 13.13 -9.47 -2.89
CA PHE A 64 13.07 -9.10 -1.46
C PHE A 64 13.83 -7.80 -1.13
N ASP A 65 14.91 -7.47 -1.84
CA ASP A 65 15.62 -6.19 -1.66
C ASP A 65 14.75 -4.98 -2.09
N SER A 66 13.99 -5.14 -3.18
CA SER A 66 13.00 -4.16 -3.63
C SER A 66 11.84 -4.05 -2.63
N PHE A 67 11.42 -5.16 -2.03
CA PHE A 67 10.44 -5.17 -0.94
C PHE A 67 10.90 -4.34 0.27
N LEU A 68 12.13 -4.57 0.75
CA LEU A 68 12.70 -3.79 1.86
C LEU A 68 12.82 -2.30 1.50
N SER A 69 13.22 -2.00 0.26
CA SER A 69 13.29 -0.63 -0.26
C SER A 69 11.92 0.04 -0.22
N LEU A 70 10.85 -0.66 -0.62
CA LEU A 70 9.49 -0.16 -0.55
C LEU A 70 9.06 0.12 0.90
N LEU A 71 9.28 -0.83 1.82
CA LEU A 71 8.95 -0.65 3.24
C LEU A 71 9.60 0.61 3.83
N TYR A 72 10.87 0.84 3.49
CA TYR A 72 11.58 2.05 3.92
C TYR A 72 10.93 3.32 3.37
N ARG A 73 10.52 3.36 2.09
CA ARG A 73 9.87 4.54 1.48
C ARG A 73 8.50 4.86 2.09
N VAL A 74 7.73 3.82 2.44
CA VAL A 74 6.41 4.00 3.05
C VAL A 74 6.46 4.14 4.57
N ASP A 75 7.66 4.26 5.14
CA ASP A 75 7.93 4.38 6.57
C ASP A 75 7.34 3.21 7.39
N LEU A 76 7.43 1.98 6.86
CA LEU A 76 7.09 0.75 7.58
C LEU A 76 8.35 0.06 8.09
N SER A 77 8.40 -0.20 9.40
CA SER A 77 9.50 -0.98 9.97
C SER A 77 9.33 -2.46 9.67
N GLU A 78 10.43 -3.11 9.31
CA GLU A 78 10.47 -4.56 9.07
C GLU A 78 10.01 -5.36 10.29
N HIS A 79 10.34 -4.89 11.51
CA HIS A 79 9.86 -5.50 12.76
C HIS A 79 8.34 -5.64 12.80
N LYS A 80 7.62 -4.58 12.42
CA LYS A 80 6.15 -4.55 12.43
C LYS A 80 5.54 -5.51 11.41
N ILE A 81 6.26 -5.75 10.32
CA ILE A 81 5.87 -6.70 9.27
C ILE A 81 6.16 -8.14 9.74
N ARG A 82 7.29 -8.37 10.43
CA ARG A 82 7.66 -9.68 11.01
C ARG A 82 6.77 -10.14 12.15
N GLU A 83 6.11 -9.22 12.84
CA GLU A 83 5.09 -9.51 13.86
C GLU A 83 3.77 -10.05 13.26
N LEU A 84 3.56 -9.90 11.94
CA LEU A 84 2.42 -10.50 11.26
C LEU A 84 2.62 -12.02 11.18
N SER A 85 1.60 -12.80 11.53
CA SER A 85 1.67 -14.27 11.44
C SER A 85 2.01 -14.70 10.00
N THR A 86 3.10 -15.46 9.86
CA THR A 86 3.56 -16.02 8.57
C THR A 86 2.96 -17.40 8.29
N GLU A 87 2.00 -17.86 9.10
CA GLU A 87 1.39 -19.20 8.96
C GLU A 87 0.61 -19.34 7.64
N ASN A 88 0.15 -18.23 7.06
CA ASN A 88 -0.50 -18.20 5.77
C ASN A 88 0.03 -17.03 4.92
N GLN A 89 0.65 -17.37 3.80
CA GLN A 89 1.30 -16.41 2.92
C GLN A 89 0.32 -15.40 2.29
N ASP A 90 -0.89 -15.82 1.94
CA ASP A 90 -1.91 -14.93 1.36
C ASP A 90 -2.39 -13.91 2.39
N ILE A 91 -2.60 -14.36 3.64
CA ILE A 91 -2.96 -13.48 4.76
C ILE A 91 -1.82 -12.48 5.04
N TYR A 92 -0.57 -12.95 4.97
CA TYR A 92 0.60 -12.10 5.14
C TYR A 92 0.67 -11.02 4.05
N ILE A 93 0.58 -11.40 2.76
CA ILE A 93 0.56 -10.47 1.61
C ILE A 93 -0.57 -9.45 1.75
N THR A 94 -1.78 -9.91 2.11
CA THR A 94 -2.95 -9.03 2.31
C THR A 94 -2.69 -8.03 3.45
N SER A 95 -2.13 -8.49 4.57
CA SER A 95 -1.85 -7.67 5.74
C SER A 95 -0.78 -6.62 5.45
N VAL A 96 0.29 -7.00 4.76
CA VAL A 96 1.36 -6.10 4.33
C VAL A 96 0.83 -5.06 3.34
N SER A 97 0.06 -5.50 2.35
CA SER A 97 -0.58 -4.62 1.36
C SER A 97 -1.47 -3.58 2.04
N TYR A 98 -2.25 -4.01 3.03
CA TYR A 98 -3.06 -3.11 3.84
C TYR A 98 -2.20 -2.07 4.59
N LEU A 99 -1.10 -2.48 5.22
CA LEU A 99 -0.23 -1.57 5.95
C LEU A 99 0.44 -0.53 5.04
N ILE A 100 0.90 -0.95 3.85
CA ILE A 100 1.47 -0.05 2.84
C ILE A 100 0.43 0.99 2.46
N LEU A 101 -0.75 0.54 2.03
CA LEU A 101 -1.83 1.42 1.62
C LEU A 101 -2.28 2.37 2.74
N LYS A 102 -2.31 1.89 3.99
CA LYS A 102 -2.61 2.69 5.18
C LYS A 102 -1.63 3.84 5.37
N ARG A 103 -0.34 3.63 5.16
CA ARG A 103 0.66 4.71 5.28
C ARG A 103 0.49 5.75 4.19
N GLU A 104 0.23 5.32 2.97
CA GLU A 104 -0.02 6.24 1.86
C GLU A 104 -1.31 7.03 2.05
N TRP A 105 -2.36 6.38 2.55
CA TRP A 105 -3.60 7.06 2.96
C TRP A 105 -3.36 8.14 4.01
N GLN A 106 -2.63 7.81 5.07
CA GLN A 106 -2.28 8.78 6.11
C GLN A 106 -1.55 9.98 5.53
N LYS A 107 -0.54 9.78 4.67
CA LYS A 107 0.21 10.85 4.02
C LYS A 107 -0.70 11.79 3.24
N VAL A 108 -1.59 11.24 2.40
CA VAL A 108 -2.50 12.03 1.56
C VAL A 108 -3.54 12.76 2.40
N TRP A 109 -4.16 12.07 3.36
CA TRP A 109 -5.15 12.65 4.25
C TRP A 109 -4.57 13.78 5.10
N PHE A 110 -3.37 13.61 5.67
CA PHE A 110 -2.70 14.67 6.42
C PHE A 110 -2.38 15.88 5.54
N ARG A 111 -1.92 15.67 4.30
CA ARG A 111 -1.68 16.77 3.36
C ARG A 111 -2.95 17.56 3.07
N LYS A 112 -4.10 16.92 2.84
CA LYS A 112 -5.39 17.62 2.63
C LYS A 112 -5.82 18.44 3.84
N ASN A 113 -5.65 17.91 5.05
CA ASN A 113 -6.23 18.49 6.27
C ASN A 113 -5.33 19.49 7.00
N TYR A 114 -4.01 19.47 6.75
CA TYR A 114 -3.03 20.25 7.49
C TYR A 114 -1.97 20.95 6.62
N SER A 115 -2.17 21.02 5.29
CA SER A 115 -1.33 21.85 4.40
C SER A 115 -1.97 23.19 4.08
#